data_AF-A0A6J0VNP1-F1
#
_entry.id   AF-A0A6J0VNP1-F1
#
_cell.length_a   1.000
_cell.length_b   1.000
_cell.length_c   1.000
_cell.angle_alpha   90.00
_cell.angle_beta   90.00
_cell.angle_gamma   90.00
#
_symmetry.space_group_name_H-M   'P 1'
#
loop_
_entity.id
_entity.type
_entity.pdbx_description
1 polymer ?
#
loop_
_entity_poly.entity_id
_entity_poly.type
_entity_poly.pdbx_seq_one_letter_code
_entity_poly.pdbx_strand_id
1 'polypeptide(L)'
;MEPPSGPASRRHVPWNRLLLAVALLSFWPPPTTARLTVDTVPPLAAEGSIVVFNILGKEGLVLGYGWFRGNRVDRAAAIDVYQILNNSFTPGPANTGRETIKPNGSLIIQSVQKRDSGTYTVVTVKADLTNVSASGDLQVYSLLQQPSIQVSDPMDRDKENKVVITCNTNETDISIKWIFNGQYIKAAKNIFLSEDGKKLTIDPIKKENAGKYQCEIFNIGTSNRSGIFELKVKKSSLFDLTTGTVVGILVVTSVCLGLIAALVYFLFFK
;
A
#
# COMPACT_ATOMS: atom_id res chain seq x y z
N MET A 1 32.32 87.90 0.39
CA MET A 1 31.97 86.93 1.44
C MET A 1 31.59 85.64 0.74
N GLU A 2 32.37 84.60 1.02
CA GLU A 2 32.35 83.27 0.39
C GLU A 2 31.01 82.53 0.58
N PRO A 3 30.55 81.72 -0.41
CA PRO A 3 29.58 80.68 -0.14
C PRO A 3 30.29 79.43 0.44
N PRO A 4 29.69 78.73 1.41
CA PRO A 4 30.32 77.57 2.02
C PRO A 4 30.27 76.36 1.08
N SER A 5 31.42 75.70 0.96
CA SER A 5 31.63 74.39 0.36
C SER A 5 31.00 73.30 1.22
N GLY A 6 29.77 72.90 0.90
CA GLY A 6 29.15 71.69 1.45
C GLY A 6 29.69 70.42 0.76
N PRO A 7 29.91 69.30 1.49
CA PRO A 7 30.40 68.08 0.86
C PRO A 7 29.30 67.48 -0.03
N ALA A 8 29.64 67.21 -1.29
CA ALA A 8 28.84 66.36 -2.15
C ALA A 8 28.92 64.92 -1.62
N SER A 9 28.01 64.54 -0.71
CA SER A 9 27.80 63.14 -0.34
C SER A 9 27.11 62.45 -1.51
N ARG A 10 27.92 62.02 -2.49
CA ARG A 10 27.49 61.08 -3.52
C ARG A 10 27.36 59.73 -2.79
N ARG A 11 26.18 59.46 -2.22
CA ARG A 11 25.84 58.10 -1.78
C ARG A 11 25.93 57.22 -3.02
N HIS A 12 27.05 56.52 -3.16
CA HIS A 12 27.17 55.42 -4.09
C HIS A 12 26.18 54.36 -3.61
N VAL A 13 24.98 54.40 -4.18
CA VAL A 13 24.07 53.26 -4.13
C VAL A 13 24.84 52.14 -4.83
N PRO A 14 25.19 51.06 -4.12
CA PRO A 14 25.97 50.00 -4.72
C PRO A 14 25.16 49.44 -5.88
N TRP A 15 25.75 49.47 -7.08
CA TRP A 15 25.10 49.02 -8.32
C TRP A 15 24.49 47.63 -8.17
N ASN A 16 25.07 46.78 -7.31
CA ASN A 16 24.53 45.46 -6.96
C ASN A 16 23.11 45.50 -6.35
N ARG A 17 22.74 46.52 -5.56
CA ARG A 17 21.37 46.64 -5.02
C ARG A 17 20.37 47.12 -6.07
N LEU A 18 20.80 47.96 -7.01
CA LEU A 18 19.96 48.40 -8.12
C LEU A 18 19.77 47.25 -9.13
N LEU A 19 20.83 46.49 -9.43
CA LEU A 19 20.78 45.30 -10.28
C LEU A 19 19.88 44.21 -9.70
N LEU A 20 19.92 43.98 -8.38
CA LEU A 20 19.02 43.03 -7.70
C LEU A 20 17.54 43.45 -7.81
N ALA A 21 17.24 44.75 -7.71
CA ALA A 21 15.86 45.25 -7.87
C ALA A 21 15.37 45.16 -9.33
N VAL A 22 16.25 45.41 -10.32
CA VAL A 22 15.92 45.31 -11.75
C VAL A 22 15.78 43.84 -12.18
N ALA A 23 16.60 42.93 -11.66
CA ALA A 23 16.53 41.49 -11.95
C ALA A 23 15.22 40.85 -11.45
N LEU A 24 14.68 41.32 -10.31
CA LEU A 24 13.40 40.84 -9.77
C LEU A 24 12.19 41.35 -10.55
N LEU A 25 12.29 42.46 -11.28
CA LEU A 25 11.22 42.99 -12.12
C LEU A 25 11.22 42.39 -13.54
N SER A 26 12.35 41.84 -14.00
CA SER A 26 12.44 41.13 -15.29
C SER A 26 11.97 39.67 -15.25
N PHE A 27 11.69 39.14 -14.05
CA PHE A 27 11.18 37.78 -13.85
C PHE A 27 9.71 37.77 -13.41
N TRP A 28 8.90 38.69 -13.94
CA TRP A 28 7.47 38.47 -13.92
C TRP A 28 7.19 37.35 -14.93
N PRO A 29 6.84 36.12 -14.51
CA PRO A 29 6.38 35.15 -15.49
C PRO A 29 5.23 35.82 -16.24
N PRO A 30 5.23 35.80 -17.58
CA PRO A 30 4.10 36.32 -18.33
C PRO A 30 2.83 35.68 -17.77
N PRO A 31 1.71 36.41 -17.64
CA PRO A 31 0.48 35.85 -17.12
C PRO A 31 0.21 34.54 -17.86
N THR A 32 0.29 33.43 -17.13
CA THR A 32 0.10 32.10 -17.72
C THR A 32 -1.33 32.08 -18.21
N THR A 33 -1.54 32.15 -19.52
CA THR A 33 -2.86 32.01 -20.12
C THR A 33 -3.47 30.74 -19.55
N ALA A 34 -4.62 30.87 -18.88
CA ALA A 34 -5.23 29.77 -18.16
C ALA A 34 -5.74 28.74 -19.18
N ARG A 35 -4.99 27.66 -19.35
CA ARG A 35 -5.42 26.56 -20.23
C ARG A 35 -6.49 25.73 -19.53
N LEU A 36 -7.43 25.22 -20.32
CA LEU A 36 -8.43 24.28 -19.83
C LEU A 36 -7.74 23.08 -19.18
N THR A 37 -8.09 22.77 -17.95
CA THR A 37 -7.56 21.60 -17.22
C THR A 37 -8.67 20.87 -16.47
N VAL A 38 -8.41 19.61 -16.17
CA VAL A 38 -9.28 18.76 -15.36
C VAL A 38 -8.57 18.44 -14.04
N ASP A 39 -9.26 18.69 -12.94
CA ASP A 39 -8.84 18.32 -11.58
C ASP A 39 -9.72 17.18 -11.07
N THR A 40 -9.14 15.99 -10.92
CA THR A 40 -9.85 14.78 -10.44
C THR A 40 -9.79 14.70 -8.92
N VAL A 41 -10.95 14.64 -8.26
CA VAL A 41 -11.06 14.65 -6.80
C VAL A 41 -11.94 13.49 -6.30
N PRO A 42 -11.37 12.54 -5.52
CA PRO A 42 -9.94 12.25 -5.41
C PRO A 42 -9.39 11.54 -6.68
N PRO A 43 -8.09 11.68 -7.01
CA PRO A 43 -7.48 10.95 -8.13
C PRO A 43 -7.27 9.46 -7.81
N LEU A 44 -7.20 9.10 -6.53
CA LEU A 44 -7.17 7.72 -6.03
C LEU A 44 -8.40 7.49 -5.15
N ALA A 45 -9.37 6.71 -5.63
CA ALA A 45 -10.68 6.56 -5.02
C ALA A 45 -10.95 5.12 -4.56
N ALA A 46 -11.62 4.96 -3.42
CA ALA A 46 -12.13 3.66 -3.00
C ALA A 46 -13.33 3.24 -3.86
N GLU A 47 -13.45 1.97 -4.18
CA GLU A 47 -14.65 1.42 -4.80
C GLU A 47 -15.90 1.73 -3.97
N GLY A 48 -16.99 2.12 -4.64
CA GLY A 48 -18.23 2.59 -4.03
C GLY A 48 -18.24 4.08 -3.63
N SER A 49 -17.11 4.79 -3.72
CA SER A 49 -17.05 6.23 -3.43
C SER A 49 -17.54 7.12 -4.59
N ILE A 50 -17.61 8.43 -4.34
CA ILE A 50 -17.96 9.44 -5.34
C ILE A 50 -16.67 10.12 -5.82
N VAL A 51 -16.54 10.29 -7.14
CA VAL A 51 -15.44 11.04 -7.77
C VAL A 51 -16.00 12.21 -8.54
N VAL A 52 -15.29 13.34 -8.51
CA VAL A 52 -15.61 14.55 -9.24
C VAL A 52 -14.46 14.95 -10.14
N PHE A 53 -14.73 15.18 -11.42
CA PHE A 53 -13.80 15.81 -12.35
C PHE A 53 -14.19 17.27 -12.52
N ASN A 54 -13.38 18.17 -11.96
CA ASN A 54 -13.60 19.61 -12.03
C ASN A 54 -12.92 20.21 -13.25
N ILE A 55 -13.62 21.10 -13.95
CA ILE A 55 -13.05 21.83 -15.08
C ILE A 55 -12.57 23.20 -14.62
N LEU A 56 -11.29 23.49 -14.81
CA LEU A 56 -10.65 24.76 -14.47
C LEU A 56 -10.14 25.46 -15.74
N GLY A 57 -9.81 26.75 -15.63
CA GLY A 57 -9.21 27.50 -16.75
C GLY A 57 -10.11 27.65 -17.98
N LYS A 58 -11.42 27.81 -17.77
CA LYS A 58 -12.37 28.06 -18.87
C LYS A 58 -12.18 29.47 -19.40
N GLU A 59 -12.06 29.61 -20.71
CA GLU A 59 -11.92 30.90 -21.38
C GLU A 59 -13.07 31.15 -22.35
N GLY A 60 -13.57 32.38 -22.35
CA GLY A 60 -14.68 32.80 -23.21
C GLY A 60 -16.03 32.22 -22.80
N LEU A 61 -17.03 32.46 -23.64
CA LEU A 61 -18.38 31.93 -23.44
C LEU A 61 -18.44 30.48 -23.92
N VAL A 62 -18.83 29.57 -23.02
CA VAL A 62 -19.01 28.14 -23.31
C VAL A 62 -20.49 27.86 -23.59
N LEU A 63 -20.78 27.09 -24.64
CA LEU A 63 -22.12 26.69 -25.06
C LEU A 63 -22.51 25.29 -24.55
N GLY A 64 -21.54 24.43 -24.28
CA GLY A 64 -21.78 23.08 -23.76
C GLY A 64 -20.52 22.30 -23.41
N TYR A 65 -20.75 21.16 -22.78
CA TYR A 65 -19.74 20.21 -22.32
C TYR A 65 -20.05 18.82 -22.87
N GLY A 66 -19.03 18.10 -23.32
CA GLY A 66 -19.11 16.67 -23.63
C GLY A 66 -18.04 15.92 -22.86
N TRP A 67 -18.43 14.91 -22.09
CA TRP A 67 -17.49 14.03 -21.38
C TRP A 67 -17.36 12.70 -22.10
N PHE A 68 -16.13 12.20 -22.18
CA PHE A 68 -15.76 10.98 -22.87
C PHE A 68 -14.86 10.14 -21.99
N ARG A 69 -15.04 8.82 -22.06
CA ARG A 69 -14.11 7.87 -21.45
C ARG A 69 -12.87 7.71 -22.33
N GLY A 70 -11.70 7.67 -21.73
CA GLY A 70 -10.41 7.59 -22.42
C GLY A 70 -9.80 8.95 -22.75
N ASN A 71 -8.66 8.90 -23.44
CA ASN A 71 -7.85 10.07 -23.82
C ASN A 71 -8.22 10.66 -25.19
N ARG A 72 -9.25 10.12 -25.86
CA ARG A 72 -9.69 10.52 -27.19
C ARG A 72 -11.19 10.79 -27.18
N VAL A 73 -11.59 11.68 -28.07
CA VAL A 73 -13.00 11.98 -28.33
C VAL A 73 -13.53 10.94 -29.31
N ASP A 74 -14.15 9.89 -28.78
CA ASP A 74 -14.80 8.81 -29.54
C ASP A 74 -16.30 8.79 -29.22
N ARG A 75 -17.14 8.69 -30.25
CA ARG A 75 -18.60 8.59 -30.08
C ARG A 75 -19.01 7.38 -29.25
N ALA A 76 -18.32 6.24 -29.40
CA ALA A 76 -18.60 5.05 -28.61
C ALA A 76 -18.24 5.24 -27.12
N ALA A 77 -17.32 6.15 -26.83
CA ALA A 77 -16.86 6.46 -25.48
C ALA A 77 -17.56 7.70 -24.87
N ALA A 78 -18.53 8.31 -25.57
CA ALA A 78 -19.27 9.45 -25.06
C ALA A 78 -20.06 9.04 -23.81
N ILE A 79 -19.77 9.72 -22.70
CA ILE A 79 -20.49 9.56 -21.44
C ILE A 79 -21.76 10.39 -21.55
N ASP A 80 -21.63 11.72 -21.58
CA ASP A 80 -22.75 12.64 -21.58
C ASP A 80 -22.42 13.93 -22.32
N VAL A 81 -23.46 14.56 -22.88
CA VAL A 81 -23.39 15.91 -23.43
C VAL A 81 -24.37 16.80 -22.68
N TYR A 82 -23.89 17.93 -22.19
CA TYR A 82 -24.70 18.98 -21.57
C TYR A 82 -24.63 20.25 -22.41
N GLN A 83 -25.79 20.74 -22.83
CA GLN A 83 -25.91 22.00 -23.55
C GLN A 83 -26.47 23.07 -22.59
N ILE A 84 -25.74 24.18 -22.45
CA ILE A 84 -26.06 25.21 -21.45
C ILE A 84 -27.33 25.98 -21.83
N LEU A 85 -27.49 26.34 -23.11
CA LEU A 85 -28.56 27.24 -23.56
C LEU A 85 -29.96 26.70 -23.34
N ASN A 86 -30.16 25.40 -23.54
CA ASN A 86 -31.44 24.71 -23.41
C ASN A 86 -31.54 23.87 -22.13
N ASN A 87 -30.51 23.92 -21.27
CA ASN A 87 -30.39 23.07 -20.08
C ASN A 87 -30.67 21.60 -20.40
N SER A 88 -30.19 21.12 -21.56
CA SER A 88 -30.46 19.78 -22.05
C SER A 88 -29.28 18.85 -21.76
N PHE A 89 -29.64 17.63 -21.40
CA PHE A 89 -28.72 16.56 -21.12
C PHE A 89 -29.01 15.40 -22.06
N THR A 90 -27.99 15.00 -22.80
CA THR A 90 -28.07 13.89 -23.75
C THR A 90 -27.10 12.80 -23.31
N PRO A 91 -27.60 11.66 -22.82
CA PRO A 91 -26.73 10.56 -22.47
C PRO A 91 -26.10 9.92 -23.70
N GLY A 92 -24.82 9.59 -23.59
CA GLY A 92 -24.04 8.86 -24.59
C GLY A 92 -23.99 7.36 -24.31
N PRO A 93 -23.38 6.57 -25.22
CA PRO A 93 -23.32 5.11 -25.10
C PRO A 93 -22.55 4.59 -23.88
N ALA A 94 -21.63 5.39 -23.34
CA ALA A 94 -20.83 5.03 -22.17
C ALA A 94 -21.46 5.45 -20.83
N ASN A 95 -22.64 6.10 -20.84
CA ASN A 95 -23.37 6.41 -19.62
C ASN A 95 -23.94 5.13 -18.99
N THR A 96 -23.68 4.92 -17.70
CA THR A 96 -24.15 3.78 -16.92
C THR A 96 -25.24 4.12 -15.90
N GLY A 97 -25.71 5.37 -15.90
CA GLY A 97 -26.65 5.97 -14.95
C GLY A 97 -25.98 6.51 -13.68
N ARG A 98 -24.66 6.35 -13.55
CA ARG A 98 -23.87 6.79 -12.38
C ARG A 98 -23.17 8.12 -12.63
N GLU A 99 -23.05 8.48 -13.88
CA GLU A 99 -22.42 9.68 -14.38
C GLU A 99 -23.42 10.85 -14.42
N THR A 100 -22.99 12.03 -14.02
CA THR A 100 -23.82 13.24 -14.07
C THR A 100 -22.94 14.47 -14.33
N ILE A 101 -23.22 15.17 -15.42
CA ILE A 101 -22.62 16.49 -15.69
C ILE A 101 -23.40 17.56 -14.90
N LYS A 102 -22.67 18.40 -14.18
CA LYS A 102 -23.25 19.58 -13.51
C LYS A 102 -23.29 20.79 -14.46
N PRO A 103 -24.12 21.82 -14.19
CA PRO A 103 -24.18 23.02 -15.03
C PRO A 103 -22.83 23.75 -15.17
N ASN A 104 -21.93 23.60 -14.19
CA ASN A 104 -20.56 24.09 -14.26
C ASN A 104 -19.63 23.20 -15.11
N GLY A 105 -20.14 22.17 -15.77
CA GLY A 105 -19.38 21.22 -16.60
C GLY A 105 -18.66 20.11 -15.83
N SER A 106 -18.57 20.16 -14.51
CA SER A 106 -17.93 19.08 -13.75
C SER A 106 -18.69 17.77 -13.94
N LEU A 107 -17.95 16.67 -14.10
CA LEU A 107 -18.52 15.31 -14.13
C LEU A 107 -18.47 14.71 -12.73
N ILE A 108 -19.59 14.19 -12.26
CA ILE A 108 -19.67 13.38 -11.04
C ILE A 108 -19.92 11.93 -11.44
N ILE A 109 -19.14 11.02 -10.87
CA ILE A 109 -19.37 9.58 -10.98
C ILE A 109 -19.67 9.04 -9.58
N GLN A 110 -20.87 8.50 -9.39
CA GLN A 110 -21.28 7.89 -8.13
C GLN A 110 -20.93 6.40 -8.10
N SER A 111 -20.61 5.88 -6.91
CA SER A 111 -20.33 4.46 -6.70
C SER A 111 -19.34 3.91 -7.73
N VAL A 112 -18.14 4.52 -7.78
CA VAL A 112 -17.09 4.13 -8.73
C VAL A 112 -16.69 2.66 -8.54
N GLN A 113 -16.36 1.99 -9.64
CA GLN A 113 -15.98 0.58 -9.65
C GLN A 113 -14.54 0.44 -10.15
N LYS A 114 -13.89 -0.70 -9.88
CA LYS A 114 -12.49 -0.91 -10.31
C LYS A 114 -12.26 -0.62 -11.80
N ARG A 115 -13.21 -1.01 -12.65
CA ARG A 115 -13.21 -0.78 -14.11
C ARG A 115 -13.36 0.69 -14.53
N ASP A 116 -13.71 1.58 -13.61
CA ASP A 116 -13.78 3.03 -13.85
C ASP A 116 -12.43 3.72 -13.80
N SER A 117 -11.38 3.00 -13.43
CA SER A 117 -10.01 3.50 -13.57
C SER A 117 -9.69 3.81 -15.03
N GLY A 118 -9.02 4.93 -15.26
CA GLY A 118 -8.59 5.39 -16.58
C GLY A 118 -8.67 6.89 -16.73
N THR A 119 -8.38 7.34 -17.94
CA THR A 119 -8.46 8.75 -18.33
C THR A 119 -9.88 9.11 -18.71
N TYR A 120 -10.30 10.33 -18.39
CA TYR A 120 -11.57 10.94 -18.81
C TYR A 120 -11.26 12.25 -19.50
N THR A 121 -11.89 12.50 -20.64
CA THR A 121 -11.66 13.69 -21.45
C THR A 121 -12.93 14.52 -21.53
N VAL A 122 -12.81 15.81 -21.25
CA VAL A 122 -13.86 16.78 -21.51
C VAL A 122 -13.58 17.55 -22.79
N VAL A 123 -14.64 17.86 -23.54
CA VAL A 123 -14.65 18.83 -24.62
C VAL A 123 -15.59 19.97 -24.23
N THR A 124 -15.06 21.19 -24.25
CA THR A 124 -15.87 22.41 -24.14
C THR A 124 -16.08 23.00 -25.52
N VAL A 125 -17.33 23.31 -25.87
CA VAL A 125 -17.68 24.02 -27.10
C VAL A 125 -17.81 25.51 -26.79
N LYS A 126 -16.99 26.36 -27.40
CA LYS A 126 -17.03 27.81 -27.23
C LYS A 126 -18.05 28.47 -28.16
N ALA A 127 -18.38 29.73 -27.88
CA ALA A 127 -19.31 30.52 -28.70
C ALA A 127 -18.83 30.77 -30.13
N ASP A 128 -17.51 30.76 -30.36
CA ASP A 128 -16.89 30.80 -31.69
C ASP A 128 -16.87 29.43 -32.39
N LEU A 129 -17.57 28.44 -31.83
CA LEU A 129 -17.68 27.06 -32.30
C LEU A 129 -16.35 26.28 -32.28
N THR A 130 -15.34 26.78 -31.58
CA THR A 130 -14.10 26.04 -31.34
C THR A 130 -14.26 25.05 -30.19
N ASN A 131 -13.59 23.90 -30.34
CA ASN A 131 -13.55 22.86 -29.32
C ASN A 131 -12.21 22.88 -28.60
N VAL A 132 -12.25 22.95 -27.28
CA VAL A 132 -11.06 22.80 -26.43
C VAL A 132 -11.26 21.58 -25.55
N SER A 133 -10.24 20.75 -25.43
CA SER A 133 -10.29 19.54 -24.61
C SER A 133 -9.23 19.52 -23.52
N ALA A 134 -9.54 18.80 -22.45
CA ALA A 134 -8.64 18.52 -21.35
C ALA A 134 -8.98 17.13 -20.78
N SER A 135 -8.01 16.50 -20.13
CA SER A 135 -8.17 15.16 -19.58
C SER A 135 -7.72 15.10 -18.13
N GLY A 136 -8.37 14.21 -17.36
CA GLY A 136 -8.00 13.87 -15.99
C GLY A 136 -8.00 12.36 -15.79
N ASP A 137 -7.12 11.87 -14.93
CA ASP A 137 -7.00 10.44 -14.64
C ASP A 137 -7.68 10.10 -13.32
N LEU A 138 -8.22 8.88 -13.26
CA LEU A 138 -8.80 8.28 -12.08
C LEU A 138 -8.22 6.88 -11.88
N GLN A 139 -7.81 6.58 -10.65
CA GLN A 139 -7.48 5.23 -10.22
C GLN A 139 -8.42 4.80 -9.11
N VAL A 140 -9.09 3.67 -9.28
CA VAL A 140 -9.99 3.10 -8.27
C VAL A 140 -9.32 1.89 -7.61
N TYR A 141 -9.45 1.73 -6.30
CA TYR A 141 -8.97 0.56 -5.56
C TYR A 141 -10.12 -0.14 -4.81
N SER A 142 -10.06 -1.46 -4.74
CA SER A 142 -11.05 -2.27 -4.03
C SER A 142 -10.72 -2.33 -2.54
N LEU A 143 -11.76 -2.48 -1.70
CA LEU A 143 -11.61 -2.67 -0.27
C LEU A 143 -11.28 -4.14 0.02
N LEU A 144 -10.19 -4.39 0.74
CA LEU A 144 -9.69 -5.75 0.97
C LEU A 144 -10.40 -6.43 2.13
N GLN A 145 -10.87 -7.66 1.89
CA GLN A 145 -11.40 -8.54 2.92
C GLN A 145 -10.29 -9.08 3.82
N GLN A 146 -10.66 -9.49 5.03
CA GLN A 146 -9.68 -9.98 6.00
C GLN A 146 -9.11 -11.34 5.55
N PRO A 147 -7.77 -11.48 5.41
CA PRO A 147 -7.17 -12.78 5.10
C PRO A 147 -7.20 -13.71 6.32
N SER A 148 -7.07 -15.02 6.10
CA SER A 148 -6.94 -16.02 7.17
C SER A 148 -5.58 -16.71 7.13
N ILE A 149 -5.14 -17.25 8.27
CA ILE A 149 -3.92 -18.06 8.34
C ILE A 149 -4.31 -19.54 8.32
N GLN A 150 -3.64 -20.30 7.47
CA GLN A 150 -3.69 -21.76 7.43
C GLN A 150 -2.31 -22.33 7.71
N VAL A 151 -2.23 -23.32 8.59
CA VAL A 151 -0.96 -23.94 8.97
C VAL A 151 -0.97 -25.37 8.48
N SER A 152 0.10 -25.77 7.80
CA SER A 152 0.28 -27.13 7.29
C SER A 152 1.47 -27.77 7.98
N ASP A 153 1.24 -28.93 8.60
CA ASP A 153 2.31 -29.82 9.02
C ASP A 153 2.92 -30.50 7.77
N PRO A 154 4.22 -30.82 7.77
CA PRO A 154 4.79 -31.57 6.67
C PRO A 154 4.14 -32.95 6.61
N MET A 155 3.76 -33.38 5.39
CA MET A 155 3.26 -34.74 5.09
C MET A 155 4.23 -35.87 5.49
N ASP A 156 5.46 -35.51 5.87
CA ASP A 156 6.59 -36.39 6.08
C ASP A 156 6.92 -36.39 7.58
N ARG A 157 6.66 -37.51 8.26
CA ARG A 157 6.84 -37.64 9.72
C ARG A 157 8.30 -37.47 10.16
N ASP A 158 9.25 -37.60 9.23
CA ASP A 158 10.67 -37.37 9.47
C ASP A 158 11.05 -35.87 9.45
N LYS A 159 10.10 -34.97 9.13
CA LYS A 159 10.26 -33.50 9.16
C LYS A 159 9.48 -32.84 10.28
N GLU A 160 9.45 -33.44 11.48
CA GLU A 160 8.82 -32.85 12.69
C GLU A 160 9.26 -31.42 13.03
N ASN A 161 10.31 -30.90 12.39
CA ASN A 161 10.87 -29.58 12.66
C ASN A 161 10.70 -28.57 11.50
N LYS A 162 9.64 -28.70 10.68
CA LYS A 162 9.29 -27.73 9.63
C LYS A 162 7.84 -27.30 9.77
N VAL A 163 7.53 -26.03 9.49
CA VAL A 163 6.16 -25.52 9.40
C VAL A 163 5.98 -24.63 8.18
N VAL A 164 4.81 -24.75 7.54
CA VAL A 164 4.39 -23.86 6.46
C VAL A 164 3.14 -23.09 6.93
N ILE A 165 3.27 -21.77 6.99
CA ILE A 165 2.19 -20.85 7.35
C ILE A 165 1.75 -20.16 6.05
N THR A 166 0.48 -20.33 5.69
CA THR A 166 -0.10 -19.82 4.44
C THR A 166 -1.08 -18.69 4.75
N CYS A 167 -0.93 -17.56 4.08
CA CYS A 167 -1.89 -16.47 4.06
C CYS A 167 -2.96 -16.77 3.01
N ASN A 168 -4.15 -17.15 3.46
CA ASN A 168 -5.27 -17.51 2.61
C ASN A 168 -6.18 -16.29 2.35
N THR A 169 -6.36 -15.96 1.08
CA THR A 169 -7.17 -14.83 0.62
C THR A 169 -7.65 -15.05 -0.82
N ASN A 170 -8.83 -14.54 -1.14
CA ASN A 170 -9.41 -14.52 -2.50
C ASN A 170 -9.11 -13.22 -3.25
N GLU A 171 -8.44 -12.27 -2.60
CA GLU A 171 -8.06 -10.99 -3.20
C GLU A 171 -7.01 -11.17 -4.30
N THR A 172 -7.18 -10.44 -5.40
CA THR A 172 -6.26 -10.41 -6.55
C THR A 172 -5.56 -9.06 -6.66
N ASP A 173 -4.44 -8.98 -7.40
CA ASP A 173 -3.66 -7.75 -7.61
C ASP A 173 -3.20 -7.08 -6.29
N ILE A 174 -2.89 -7.91 -5.29
CA ILE A 174 -2.40 -7.51 -3.97
C ILE A 174 -0.94 -7.88 -3.77
N SER A 175 -0.32 -7.22 -2.79
CA SER A 175 0.95 -7.63 -2.21
C SER A 175 0.73 -8.17 -0.79
N ILE A 176 1.60 -9.09 -0.37
CA ILE A 176 1.53 -9.74 0.94
C ILE A 176 2.82 -9.51 1.70
N LYS A 177 2.70 -9.13 2.97
CA LYS A 177 3.81 -9.05 3.92
C LYS A 177 3.51 -9.85 5.17
N TRP A 178 4.55 -10.46 5.72
CA TRP A 178 4.45 -11.18 6.98
C TRP A 178 4.95 -10.34 8.15
N ILE A 179 4.27 -10.48 9.27
CA ILE A 179 4.54 -9.79 10.52
C ILE A 179 4.82 -10.84 11.59
N PHE A 180 5.94 -10.69 12.30
CA PHE A 180 6.33 -11.48 13.46
C PHE A 180 6.50 -10.57 14.66
N ASN A 181 5.78 -10.85 15.75
CA ASN A 181 5.79 -10.05 16.98
C ASN A 181 5.63 -8.53 16.74
N GLY A 182 4.74 -8.17 15.81
CA GLY A 182 4.44 -6.78 15.45
C GLY A 182 5.41 -6.13 14.47
N GLN A 183 6.45 -6.82 14.01
CA GLN A 183 7.42 -6.30 13.04
C GLN A 183 7.41 -7.06 11.72
N TYR A 184 7.65 -6.35 10.61
CA TYR A 184 7.78 -7.00 9.31
C TYR A 184 8.96 -7.96 9.28
N ILE A 185 8.71 -9.17 8.81
CA ILE A 185 9.72 -10.21 8.69
C ILE A 185 10.68 -9.82 7.57
N LYS A 186 11.97 -9.80 7.88
CA LYS A 186 13.05 -9.81 6.89
C LYS A 186 13.46 -11.26 6.68
N ALA A 187 13.88 -11.59 5.45
CA ALA A 187 14.42 -12.91 5.15
C ALA A 187 15.56 -13.25 6.15
N ALA A 188 15.50 -14.45 6.71
CA ALA A 188 16.46 -14.96 7.68
C ALA A 188 16.89 -16.37 7.27
N LYS A 189 17.97 -16.89 7.86
CA LYS A 189 18.61 -18.14 7.42
C LYS A 189 17.66 -19.37 7.42
N ASN A 190 16.64 -19.38 8.28
CA ASN A 190 15.66 -20.48 8.39
C ASN A 190 14.21 -20.03 8.15
N ILE A 191 13.99 -18.83 7.59
CA ILE A 191 12.67 -18.30 7.24
C ILE A 191 12.67 -18.00 5.75
N PHE A 192 11.84 -18.73 5.01
CA PHE A 192 11.72 -18.64 3.56
C PHE A 192 10.33 -18.14 3.19
N LEU A 193 10.28 -17.10 2.36
CA LEU A 193 9.05 -16.59 1.78
C LEU A 193 8.91 -17.17 0.37
N SER A 194 7.70 -17.59 -0.01
CA SER A 194 7.40 -17.90 -1.41
C SER A 194 7.51 -16.63 -2.27
N GLU A 195 7.70 -16.83 -3.57
CA GLU A 195 7.82 -15.74 -4.55
C GLU A 195 6.59 -14.81 -4.55
N ASP A 196 5.40 -15.38 -4.41
CA ASP A 196 4.13 -14.65 -4.28
C ASP A 196 3.88 -14.08 -2.87
N GLY A 197 4.79 -14.33 -1.92
CA GLY A 197 4.66 -13.94 -0.51
C GLY A 197 3.55 -14.67 0.27
N LYS A 198 2.76 -15.56 -0.36
CA LYS A 198 1.62 -16.23 0.28
C LYS A 198 2.03 -17.23 1.36
N LYS A 199 3.22 -17.83 1.26
CA LYS A 199 3.70 -18.86 2.17
C LYS A 199 4.94 -18.40 2.90
N LEU A 200 4.92 -18.54 4.22
CA LEU A 200 6.07 -18.45 5.09
C LEU A 200 6.44 -19.84 5.57
N THR A 201 7.64 -20.28 5.20
CA THR A 201 8.19 -21.58 5.59
C THR A 201 9.29 -21.38 6.62
N ILE A 202 9.22 -22.11 7.73
CA ILE A 202 10.27 -22.14 8.75
C ILE A 202 10.88 -23.53 8.75
N ASP A 203 12.17 -23.61 8.43
CA ASP A 203 12.88 -24.87 8.23
C ASP A 203 14.40 -24.69 8.50
N PRO A 204 14.97 -25.29 9.56
CA PRO A 204 14.29 -25.94 10.68
C PRO A 204 13.67 -24.93 11.65
N ILE A 205 12.61 -25.35 12.37
CA ILE A 205 12.02 -24.62 13.49
C ILE A 205 13.03 -24.57 14.63
N LYS A 206 13.17 -23.40 15.23
CA LYS A 206 14.00 -23.12 16.40
C LYS A 206 13.20 -22.37 17.46
N LYS A 207 13.71 -22.32 18.68
CA LYS A 207 13.08 -21.57 19.79
C LYS A 207 12.86 -20.09 19.45
N GLU A 208 13.76 -19.47 18.69
CA GLU A 208 13.65 -18.08 18.23
C GLU A 208 12.46 -17.83 17.29
N ASN A 209 11.87 -18.89 16.74
CA ASN A 209 10.68 -18.79 15.90
C ASN A 209 9.37 -18.82 16.71
N ALA A 210 9.42 -19.09 18.02
CA ALA A 210 8.21 -19.02 18.84
C ALA A 210 7.70 -17.58 18.93
N GLY A 211 6.42 -17.36 18.66
CA GLY A 211 5.82 -16.03 18.71
C GLY A 211 4.56 -15.86 17.87
N LYS A 212 4.15 -14.61 17.69
CA LYS A 212 2.90 -14.22 17.05
C LYS A 212 3.14 -13.84 15.59
N TYR A 213 2.46 -14.54 14.69
CA TYR A 213 2.51 -14.34 13.24
C TYR A 213 1.19 -13.76 12.73
N GLN A 214 1.29 -12.80 11.80
CA GLN A 214 0.17 -12.26 11.03
C GLN A 214 0.61 -12.10 9.58
N CYS A 215 -0.32 -12.24 8.64
CA CYS A 215 -0.11 -11.72 7.29
C CYS A 215 -0.90 -10.43 7.09
N GLU A 216 -0.31 -9.49 6.37
CA GLU A 216 -0.92 -8.25 5.91
C GLU A 216 -0.99 -8.28 4.40
N ILE A 217 -2.20 -8.15 3.87
CA ILE A 217 -2.45 -7.97 2.45
C ILE A 217 -2.70 -6.48 2.18
N PHE A 218 -2.21 -5.96 1.07
CA PHE A 218 -2.40 -4.56 0.73
C PHE A 218 -2.43 -4.34 -0.78
N ASN A 219 -3.16 -3.31 -1.18
CA ASN A 219 -3.15 -2.75 -2.53
C ASN A 219 -2.76 -1.26 -2.43
N ILE A 220 -2.93 -0.53 -3.53
CA ILE A 220 -2.53 0.89 -3.63
C ILE A 220 -3.24 1.84 -2.64
N GLY A 221 -4.39 1.46 -2.08
CA GLY A 221 -5.20 2.34 -1.24
C GLY A 221 -5.60 1.78 0.12
N THR A 222 -5.57 0.46 0.31
CA THR A 222 -6.00 -0.18 1.55
C THR A 222 -5.10 -1.36 1.92
N SER A 223 -5.07 -1.69 3.21
CA SER A 223 -4.48 -2.92 3.74
C SER A 223 -5.43 -3.61 4.72
N ASN A 224 -5.28 -4.91 4.88
CA ASN A 224 -6.00 -5.70 5.88
C ASN A 224 -5.10 -6.80 6.45
N ARG A 225 -5.31 -7.16 7.71
CA ARG A 225 -4.46 -8.10 8.46
C ARG A 225 -5.25 -9.30 8.92
N SER A 226 -4.62 -10.45 8.84
CA SER A 226 -5.17 -11.68 9.40
C SER A 226 -5.32 -11.60 10.92
N GLY A 227 -6.06 -12.55 11.48
CA GLY A 227 -5.93 -12.91 12.88
C GLY A 227 -4.49 -13.31 13.23
N ILE A 228 -4.18 -13.30 14.54
CA ILE A 228 -2.87 -13.69 15.07
C ILE A 228 -2.81 -15.21 15.17
N PHE A 229 -1.76 -15.82 14.60
CA PHE A 229 -1.38 -17.21 14.83
C PHE A 229 -0.17 -17.26 15.78
N GLU A 230 -0.24 -18.05 16.85
CA GLU A 230 0.86 -18.20 17.82
C GLU A 230 1.60 -19.53 17.63
N LEU A 231 2.85 -19.46 17.17
CA LEU A 231 3.72 -20.64 17.03
C LEU A 231 4.35 -20.97 18.39
N LYS A 232 4.08 -22.18 18.89
CA LYS A 232 4.67 -22.72 20.13
C LYS A 232 5.67 -23.82 19.77
N VAL A 233 6.91 -23.69 20.23
CA VAL A 233 7.97 -24.67 19.98
C VAL A 233 8.12 -25.55 21.23
N LYS A 234 7.83 -26.85 21.09
CA LYS A 234 8.04 -27.82 22.17
C LYS A 234 9.55 -27.96 22.43
N LYS A 235 9.96 -27.92 23.70
CA LYS A 235 11.34 -28.23 24.10
C LYS A 235 11.49 -29.75 24.05
N SER A 236 12.41 -30.26 23.23
CA SER A 236 12.84 -31.67 23.34
C SER A 236 13.31 -31.93 24.77
N SER A 237 12.64 -32.84 25.48
CA SER A 237 12.97 -33.25 26.84
C SER A 237 14.15 -34.23 26.83
N LEU A 238 15.33 -33.73 26.48
CA LEU A 238 16.58 -34.48 26.66
C LEU A 238 16.96 -34.71 28.14
N PHE A 239 16.12 -34.29 29.10
CA PHE A 239 16.42 -34.33 30.54
C PHE A 239 15.71 -35.43 31.34
N ASP A 240 14.73 -36.16 30.80
CA ASP A 240 14.03 -37.22 31.56
C ASP A 240 14.81 -38.55 31.68
N LEU A 241 15.97 -38.67 31.02
CA LEU A 241 16.78 -39.89 31.10
C LEU A 241 17.80 -39.89 32.26
N THR A 242 17.92 -38.80 33.02
CA THR A 242 19.05 -38.62 33.97
C THR A 242 18.70 -38.85 35.44
N THR A 243 17.44 -38.79 35.85
CA THR A 243 17.07 -39.00 37.27
C THR A 243 16.66 -40.45 37.56
N GLY A 244 15.84 -41.08 36.70
CA GLY A 244 15.42 -42.47 36.90
C GLY A 244 16.53 -43.49 36.64
N THR A 245 17.28 -43.33 35.56
CA THR A 245 18.30 -44.27 35.10
C THR A 245 19.53 -44.27 36.01
N VAL A 246 19.94 -43.10 36.52
CA VAL A 246 21.11 -42.97 37.42
C VAL A 246 20.82 -43.53 38.81
N VAL A 247 19.60 -43.31 39.34
CA VAL A 247 19.18 -43.93 40.61
C VAL A 247 19.07 -45.45 40.47
N GLY A 248 18.51 -45.94 39.35
CA GLY A 248 18.45 -47.38 39.06
C GLY A 248 19.83 -48.04 39.00
N ILE A 249 20.81 -47.42 38.33
CA ILE A 249 22.19 -47.94 38.25
C ILE A 249 22.88 -47.95 39.62
N LEU A 250 22.71 -46.90 40.44
CA LEU A 250 23.30 -46.84 41.79
C LEU A 250 22.73 -47.88 42.76
N VAL A 251 21.44 -48.19 42.65
CA VAL A 251 20.80 -49.21 43.50
C VAL A 251 21.31 -50.61 43.11
N VAL A 252 21.41 -50.90 41.81
CA VAL A 252 21.91 -52.20 41.33
C VAL A 252 23.37 -52.43 41.73
N THR A 253 24.24 -51.43 41.57
CA THR A 253 25.66 -51.56 41.96
C THR A 253 25.81 -51.77 43.47
N SER A 254 25.01 -51.07 44.28
CA SER A 254 25.03 -51.21 45.74
C SER A 254 24.57 -52.60 46.21
N VAL A 255 23.51 -53.15 45.60
CA VAL A 255 23.02 -54.51 45.90
C VAL A 255 24.02 -55.57 45.47
N CYS A 256 24.63 -55.43 44.29
CA CYS A 256 25.68 -56.36 43.82
C CYS A 256 26.90 -56.36 44.76
N LEU A 257 27.37 -55.18 45.18
CA LEU A 257 28.48 -55.06 46.14
C LEU A 257 28.15 -55.73 47.48
N GLY A 258 26.93 -55.53 47.99
CA GLY A 258 26.47 -56.18 49.23
C GLY A 258 26.43 -57.71 49.11
N LEU A 259 25.92 -58.24 48.00
CA LEU A 259 25.87 -59.68 47.75
C LEU A 259 27.27 -60.29 47.61
N ILE A 260 28.18 -59.62 46.91
CA ILE A 260 29.57 -60.07 46.77
C ILE A 260 30.26 -60.09 48.13
N ALA A 261 30.10 -59.03 48.94
CA ALA A 261 30.68 -58.97 50.28
C ALA A 261 30.15 -60.10 51.19
N ALA A 262 28.84 -60.39 51.13
CA ALA A 262 28.25 -61.50 51.88
C ALA A 262 28.77 -62.87 51.42
N LEU A 263 28.95 -63.07 50.11
CA LEU A 263 29.50 -64.30 49.54
C LEU A 263 30.96 -64.52 49.93
N VAL A 264 31.78 -63.46 49.87
CA VAL A 264 33.18 -63.48 50.33
C VAL A 264 33.23 -63.77 51.83
N TYR A 265 32.41 -63.10 52.65
CA TYR A 265 32.36 -63.37 54.08
C TYR A 265 32.04 -64.84 54.37
N PHE A 266 31.06 -65.41 53.67
CA PHE A 266 30.66 -66.80 53.88
C PHE A 266 31.72 -67.82 53.41
N LEU A 267 32.51 -67.49 52.39
CA LEU A 267 33.56 -68.38 51.87
C LEU A 267 34.86 -68.35 52.67
N PHE A 268 35.16 -67.23 53.35
CA PHE A 268 36.46 -67.05 54.04
C PHE A 268 36.37 -67.10 55.57
N PHE A 269 35.21 -66.86 56.17
CA PHE A 269 35.06 -66.73 57.63
C PHE A 269 34.09 -67.74 58.25
N LYS A 270 33.79 -68.82 57.54
CA LYS A 270 33.05 -69.98 58.06
C LYS A 270 33.90 -71.23 57.91
#